data_AF-A0AAT9GSX8-F1
#
_entry.id   AF-A0AAT9GSX8-F1
#
_cell.length_a   1.000
_cell.length_b   1.000
_cell.length_c   1.000
_cell.angle_alpha   90.00
_cell.angle_beta   90.00
_cell.angle_gamma   90.00
#
_symmetry.space_group_name_H-M   'P 1'
#
loop_
_entity.id
_entity.type
_entity.pdbx_description
1 polymer ?
#
loop_
_entity_poly.entity_id
_entity_poly.type
_entity_poly.pdbx_seq_one_letter_code
_entity_poly.pdbx_strand_id
1 'polypeptide(L)'
;MITESQIISMIVAFILGLLIGLLIKKVIQVGLIILAIVIILIAIGALSPSTVIHGLESLGTYAKSAESFVQGELSILPYNSILFIIGLVIGLIKG
;
A
#
# COMPACT_ATOMS: atom_id res chain seq x y z
N MET A 1 -9.98 14.75 31.25
CA MET A 1 -11.07 15.16 30.34
C MET A 1 -10.51 15.14 28.92
N ILE A 2 -11.22 14.54 27.96
CA ILE A 2 -10.81 14.58 26.55
C ILE A 2 -11.29 15.91 25.95
N THR A 3 -10.43 16.62 25.23
CA THR A 3 -10.77 17.87 24.56
C THR A 3 -11.30 17.63 23.14
N GLU A 4 -12.06 18.58 22.59
CA GLU A 4 -12.58 18.49 21.22
C GLU A 4 -11.45 18.29 20.19
N SER A 5 -10.32 18.96 20.38
CA SER A 5 -9.14 18.82 19.52
C SER A 5 -8.55 17.40 19.52
N GLN A 6 -8.60 16.69 20.64
CA GLN A 6 -8.15 15.30 20.74
C GLN A 6 -9.13 14.35 20.02
N ILE A 7 -10.43 14.63 20.11
CA ILE A 7 -11.44 13.85 19.37
C ILE A 7 -11.24 14.02 17.86
N ILE A 8 -11.01 15.25 17.40
CA ILE A 8 -10.78 15.54 15.99
C ILE A 8 -9.53 14.81 15.48
N SER A 9 -8.40 14.89 16.20
CA SER A 9 -7.17 14.21 15.77
C SER A 9 -7.32 12.69 15.75
N MET A 10 -8.07 12.11 16.69
CA MET A 10 -8.42 10.69 16.73
C MET A 10 -9.23 10.26 15.51
N ILE A 11 -10.25 11.04 15.13
CA ILE A 11 -11.09 10.77 13.95
C ILE A 11 -10.25 10.88 12.67
N VAL A 12 -9.45 11.94 12.53
CA VAL A 12 -8.58 12.14 11.36
C VAL A 12 -7.60 10.97 11.21
N ALA A 13 -6.93 10.56 12.29
CA ALA A 13 -6.01 9.43 12.27
C ALA A 13 -6.72 8.14 11.82
N PHE A 14 -7.91 7.86 12.35
CA PHE A 14 -8.71 6.70 11.95
C PHE A 14 -9.08 6.72 10.46
N ILE A 15 -9.59 7.86 9.97
CA ILE A 15 -10.00 8.01 8.56
C ILE A 15 -8.80 7.86 7.64
N LEU A 16 -7.66 8.49 7.94
CA LEU A 16 -6.44 8.34 7.14
C LEU A 16 -5.98 6.88 7.08
N GLY A 17 -5.97 6.20 8.23
CA GLY A 17 -5.68 4.77 8.29
C GLY A 17 -6.61 3.98 7.37
N LEU A 18 -7.92 4.17 7.52
CA LEU A 18 -8.94 3.49 6.72
C LEU A 18 -8.75 3.70 5.22
N LEU A 19 -8.59 4.95 4.79
CA LEU A 19 -8.41 5.28 3.37
C LEU A 19 -7.15 4.65 2.80
N ILE A 20 -6.03 4.73 3.52
CA ILE A 20 -4.77 4.12 3.08
C ILE A 20 -4.91 2.59 3.01
N GLY A 21 -5.59 1.97 3.97
CA GLY A 21 -5.83 0.53 3.98
C GLY A 21 -6.64 0.07 2.76
N LEU A 22 -7.69 0.82 2.41
CA LEU A 22 -8.49 0.55 1.21
C LEU A 22 -7.65 0.67 -0.08
N LEU A 23 -6.78 1.68 -0.16
CA LEU A 23 -5.89 1.87 -1.32
C LEU A 23 -4.89 0.71 -1.46
N ILE A 24 -4.19 0.35 -0.38
CA ILE A 24 -3.22 -0.76 -0.37
C ILE A 24 -3.89 -2.05 -0.82
N LYS A 25 -5.11 -2.33 -0.33
CA LYS A 25 -5.84 -3.54 -0.67
C LYS A 25 -6.15 -3.63 -2.16
N LYS A 26 -6.59 -2.53 -2.79
CA LYS A 26 -6.81 -2.49 -4.25
C LYS A 26 -5.53 -2.72 -5.03
N VAL A 27 -4.41 -2.12 -4.61
CA VAL A 27 -3.10 -2.34 -5.25
C VAL A 27 -2.68 -3.81 -5.18
N ILE A 28 -2.86 -4.47 -4.03
CA ILE A 28 -2.57 -5.91 -3.87
C ILE A 28 -3.48 -6.75 -4.78
N GLN A 29 -4.78 -6.48 -4.82
CA GLN A 29 -5.72 -7.21 -5.69
C GLN A 29 -5.31 -7.10 -7.17
N VAL A 30 -5.05 -5.88 -7.64
CA VAL A 30 -4.59 -5.64 -9.03
C VAL A 30 -3.26 -6.34 -9.28
N GLY A 31 -2.31 -6.27 -8.34
CA GLY A 31 -1.02 -6.96 -8.43
C GLY A 31 -1.15 -8.48 -8.59
N LEU A 32 -2.07 -9.12 -7.84
CA LEU A 32 -2.33 -10.55 -7.96
C LEU A 32 -2.96 -10.92 -9.31
N ILE A 33 -3.85 -10.08 -9.84
CA ILE A 33 -4.43 -10.29 -11.18
C ILE A 33 -3.33 -10.20 -12.24
N ILE A 34 -2.46 -9.18 -12.16
CA ILE A 34 -1.33 -9.03 -13.07
C ILE A 34 -0.39 -10.25 -12.97
N LEU A 35 -0.10 -10.73 -11.76
CA LEU A 35 0.72 -11.92 -11.54
C LEU A 35 0.12 -13.15 -12.24
N ALA A 36 -1.18 -13.38 -12.09
CA ALA A 36 -1.87 -14.48 -12.76
C ALA A 36 -1.76 -14.39 -14.29
N ILE A 37 -1.93 -13.18 -14.86
CA ILE A 37 -1.77 -12.93 -16.30
C ILE A 37 -0.33 -13.25 -16.74
N VAL A 38 0.68 -12.79 -16.00
CA VAL A 38 2.09 -13.06 -16.30
C VAL A 38 2.38 -14.56 -16.33
N ILE A 39 1.86 -15.32 -15.37
CA ILE A 39 2.02 -16.79 -15.34
C ILE A 39 1.42 -17.43 -16.60
N ILE A 40 0.22 -17.01 -17.02
CA ILE A 40 -0.42 -17.52 -18.24
C ILE A 40 0.42 -17.17 -19.47
N LEU A 41 0.91 -15.94 -19.58
CA LEU A 41 1.74 -15.49 -20.71
C LEU A 41 3.06 -16.27 -20.81
N ILE A 42 3.68 -16.59 -19.68
CA ILE A 42 4.86 -17.46 -19.64
C ILE A 42 4.49 -18.86 -20.13
N ALA A 43 3.38 -19.43 -19.63
CA ALA A 43 2.95 -20.78 -19.97
C ALA A 43 2.68 -20.98 -21.47
N ILE A 44 2.15 -19.96 -22.16
CA ILE A 44 1.94 -19.99 -23.62
C ILE A 44 3.16 -19.54 -24.44
N GLY A 45 4.27 -19.21 -23.79
CA GLY A 45 5.51 -18.77 -24.45
C GLY A 45 5.49 -17.33 -24.97
N ALA A 46 4.46 -16.53 -24.63
CA ALA A 46 4.34 -15.14 -25.05
C ALA A 46 5.25 -14.19 -24.24
N LEU A 47 5.71 -14.62 -23.06
CA LEU A 47 6.62 -13.85 -22.21
C LEU A 47 7.73 -14.74 -21.67
N SER A 48 8.98 -14.27 -21.73
CA SER A 48 10.11 -15.01 -21.15
C SER A 48 10.23 -14.73 -19.65
N PRO A 49 10.69 -15.70 -18.83
CA PRO A 49 10.94 -15.47 -17.42
C PRO A 49 11.96 -14.35 -17.15
N SER A 50 12.99 -14.20 -18.00
CA SER A 50 14.01 -13.16 -17.83
C SER A 50 13.44 -11.75 -18.00
N THR A 51 12.49 -11.55 -18.93
CA THR A 51 11.79 -10.27 -19.08
C THR A 51 11.02 -9.90 -17.82
N VAL A 52 10.38 -10.87 -17.17
CA VAL A 52 9.67 -10.65 -15.91
C VAL A 52 10.63 -10.27 -14.79
N ILE A 53 11.75 -10.97 -14.65
CA ILE A 53 12.77 -10.69 -13.64
C ILE A 53 13.30 -9.25 -13.79
N HIS A 54 13.67 -8.83 -15.00
CA HIS A 54 14.12 -7.46 -15.24
C HIS A 54 13.04 -6.41 -14.93
N GLY A 55 11.78 -6.71 -15.26
CA GLY A 55 10.64 -5.88 -14.87
C GLY A 55 10.57 -5.71 -13.35
N LEU A 56 10.66 -6.79 -12.60
CA LEU A 56 10.64 -6.78 -11.13
C LEU A 56 11.84 -6.02 -10.53
N GLU A 57 13.04 -6.18 -11.09
CA GLU A 57 14.24 -5.43 -10.67
C GLU A 57 14.05 -3.92 -10.84
N SER A 58 13.46 -3.51 -11.97
CA SER A 58 13.16 -2.10 -12.24
C SER A 58 12.12 -1.56 -11.25
N LEU A 59 11.04 -2.31 -10.99
CA LEU A 59 10.03 -1.95 -10.01
C LEU A 59 10.61 -1.83 -8.60
N GLY A 60 11.51 -2.75 -8.21
CA GLY A 60 12.21 -2.68 -6.93
C GLY A 60 13.08 -1.42 -6.81
N THR A 61 13.67 -0.96 -7.91
CA THR A 61 14.47 0.29 -7.94
C THR A 61 13.59 1.52 -7.78
N TYR A 62 12.45 1.56 -8.46
CA TYR A 62 11.44 2.62 -8.26
C TYR A 62 10.86 2.61 -6.85
N ALA A 63 10.58 1.44 -6.30
CA ALA A 63 10.06 1.28 -4.93
C ALA A 63 11.03 1.86 -3.90
N LYS A 64 12.33 1.57 -4.01
CA LYS A 64 13.37 2.15 -3.15
C LYS A 64 13.46 3.67 -3.26
N SER A 65 13.28 4.21 -4.46
CA SER A 65 13.28 5.66 -4.70
C SER A 65 12.03 6.33 -4.13
N ALA A 66 10.88 5.65 -4.19
CA ALA A 66 9.65 6.12 -3.54
C ALA A 66 9.80 6.06 -2.02
N GLU A 67 10.43 5.02 -1.47
CA GLU A 67 10.69 4.90 -0.04
C GLU A 67 11.55 6.06 0.46
N SER A 68 12.64 6.43 -0.24
CA SER A 68 13.49 7.55 0.17
C SER A 68 12.77 8.90 0.12
N PHE A 69 11.86 9.10 -0.84
CA PHE A 69 10.99 10.28 -0.88
C PHE A 69 10.02 10.30 0.30
N VAL A 70 9.40 9.16 0.60
CA VAL A 70 8.44 9.02 1.71
C VAL A 70 9.13 9.16 3.06
N GLN A 71 10.37 8.68 3.23
CA GLN A 71 11.12 8.83 4.49
C GLN A 71 11.31 10.30 4.92
N GLY A 72 11.36 11.23 3.97
CA GLY A 72 11.38 12.67 4.26
C GLY A 72 10.04 13.23 4.78
N GLU A 73 8.94 12.52 4.56
CA GLU A 73 7.56 13.00 4.73
C GLU A 73 6.69 12.06 5.62
N LEU A 74 7.30 11.02 6.22
CA LEU A 74 6.67 10.06 7.12
C LEU A 74 6.01 10.74 8.34
N SER A 75 6.41 11.96 8.68
CA SER A 75 5.83 12.78 9.74
C SER A 75 4.36 13.16 9.49
N ILE A 76 3.88 13.11 8.23
CA ILE A 76 2.51 13.43 7.88
C ILE A 76 1.53 12.33 8.33
N LEU A 77 1.96 11.07 8.36
CA LEU A 77 1.09 9.95 8.73
C LEU A 77 1.19 9.64 10.23
N PRO A 78 0.07 9.55 10.96
CA PRO A 78 0.08 9.23 12.37
C PRO A 78 0.25 7.71 12.60
N TYR A 79 1.35 7.12 12.11
CA TYR A 79 1.57 5.67 12.14
C TYR A 79 1.76 5.08 13.55
N ASN A 80 2.10 5.93 14.54
CA ASN A 80 2.15 5.56 15.95
C ASN A 80 0.78 5.61 16.66
N SER A 81 -0.28 6.08 15.98
CA SER A 81 -1.63 6.14 16.52
C SER A 81 -2.34 4.79 16.40
N ILE A 82 -2.83 4.27 17.52
CA ILE A 82 -3.61 3.02 17.55
C ILE A 82 -4.86 3.13 16.66
N LEU A 83 -5.51 4.30 16.62
CA LEU A 83 -6.69 4.49 15.79
C LEU A 83 -6.37 4.48 14.30
N PHE A 84 -5.23 5.03 13.91
CA PHE A 84 -4.75 4.91 12.53
C PHE A 84 -4.54 3.44 12.16
N ILE A 85 -3.87 2.67 13.02
CA ILE A 85 -3.62 1.23 12.79
C ILE A 85 -4.94 0.46 12.69
N ILE A 86 -5.92 0.74 13.56
CA ILE A 86 -7.24 0.10 13.50
C ILE A 86 -7.94 0.45 12.18
N GLY A 87 -7.97 1.72 11.79
CA GLY A 87 -8.51 2.16 10.51
C GLY A 87 -7.85 1.43 9.35
N LEU A 88 -6.52 1.39 9.33
CA LEU A 88 -5.70 0.73 8.33
C LEU A 88 -6.06 -0.76 8.19
N VAL A 89 -6.09 -1.49 9.30
CA VAL A 89 -6.44 -2.93 9.30
C VAL A 89 -7.86 -3.14 8.79
N ILE A 90 -8.83 -2.32 9.20
CA ILE A 90 -10.21 -2.41 8.70
C ILE A 90 -10.24 -2.16 7.19
N GLY A 91 -9.52 -1.15 6.71
CA GLY A 91 -9.43 -0.84 5.28
C GLY A 91 -8.81 -1.98 4.48
N LEU A 92 -7.76 -2.63 5.00
CA LEU A 92 -7.12 -3.78 4.35
C LEU A 92 -8.04 -4.99 4.24
N ILE A 93 -8.88 -5.22 5.26
CA ILE A 93 -9.78 -6.37 5.31
C ILE A 93 -11.01 -6.13 4.42
N LYS A 94 -11.57 -4.90 4.44
CA LYS A 94 -12.84 -4.58 3.77
C LYS A 94 -12.71 -3.95 2.37
N GLY A 95 -11.52 -3.49 1.98
CA GLY A 95 -11.22 -3.03 0.62
C GLY A 95 -11.11 -4.15 -0.38
#